data_AF-A0A6F9AFN6-F1
#
_entry.id   AF-A0A6F9AFN6-F1
#
_cell.length_a   1.000
_cell.length_b   1.000
_cell.length_c   1.000
_cell.angle_alpha   90.00
_cell.angle_beta   90.00
_cell.angle_gamma   90.00
#
_symmetry.space_group_name_H-M   'P 1'
#
loop_
_entity.id
_entity.type
_entity.pdbx_description
1 polymer ?
#
loop_
_entity_poly.entity_id
_entity_poly.type
_entity_poly.pdbx_seq_one_letter_code
_entity_poly.pdbx_strand_id
1 'polypeptide(L)'
;RLCVTLNTVPPVLQESMKIALQHGDRPLQALCLLNFADIHRCRNDVDKALPRYESSMCIMTEIGNRLGQTQVYLGVGKCWLQQKELDKALDALQRAQELSEALGTKLCSLKVHCLSEGIYRSKESQEELREQVVKFLQCVEELELYCGMCGESIGERNQQLQALPCSHIFHLQCLQNNGSKGCPKCRRSSMKPGFV
;
A
#
# COMPACT_ATOMS: atom_id res chain seq x y z
N ARG A 1 8.65 -6.02 -1.35
CA ARG A 1 10.02 -6.43 -0.92
C ARG A 1 10.64 -5.56 0.19
N LEU A 2 10.03 -4.45 0.62
CA LEU A 2 10.57 -3.59 1.70
C LEU A 2 10.56 -4.20 3.12
N CYS A 3 9.70 -5.18 3.44
CA CYS A 3 9.73 -5.84 4.78
C CYS A 3 10.94 -6.78 4.96
N VAL A 4 11.62 -7.25 3.90
CA VAL A 4 12.65 -8.30 4.04
C VAL A 4 14.03 -7.74 4.43
N THR A 5 14.26 -6.43 4.30
CA THR A 5 15.59 -5.83 4.50
C THR A 5 15.73 -5.00 5.78
N LEU A 6 14.67 -4.71 6.54
CA LEU A 6 14.72 -3.80 7.70
C LEU A 6 14.65 -4.55 9.05
N ASN A 7 15.68 -5.36 9.33
CA ASN A 7 15.89 -5.98 10.64
C ASN A 7 16.29 -4.96 11.73
N THR A 8 16.66 -3.74 11.35
CA THR A 8 16.95 -2.62 12.25
C THR A 8 16.15 -1.39 11.86
N VAL A 9 15.92 -0.51 12.83
CA VAL A 9 15.36 0.80 12.54
C VAL A 9 16.43 1.59 11.78
N PRO A 10 16.17 2.08 10.56
CA PRO A 10 17.18 2.83 9.82
C PRO A 10 17.66 4.06 10.61
N PRO A 11 18.98 4.35 10.65
CA PRO A 11 19.50 5.56 11.28
C PRO A 11 18.83 6.84 10.76
N VAL A 12 18.51 6.86 9.45
CA VAL A 12 17.78 7.96 8.80
C VAL A 12 16.42 8.21 9.45
N LEU A 13 15.70 7.16 9.85
CA LEU A 13 14.37 7.31 10.48
C LEU A 13 14.47 7.90 11.89
N GLN A 14 15.53 7.57 12.62
CA GLN A 14 15.81 8.16 13.95
C GLN A 14 16.18 9.63 13.83
N GLU A 15 17.04 9.99 12.87
CA GLU A 15 17.41 11.38 12.64
C GLU A 15 16.21 12.22 12.15
N SER A 16 15.40 11.67 11.24
CA SER A 16 14.15 12.32 10.81
C SER A 16 13.22 12.60 11.98
N MET A 17 13.06 11.65 12.91
CA MET A 17 12.23 11.86 14.11
C MET A 17 12.80 12.98 15.00
N LYS A 18 14.12 13.02 15.19
CA LYS A 18 14.78 14.06 15.99
C LYS A 18 14.60 15.45 15.38
N ILE A 19 14.79 15.59 14.07
CA ILE A 19 14.54 16.85 13.34
C ILE A 19 13.07 17.25 13.48
N ALA A 20 12.15 16.29 13.29
CA ALA A 20 10.72 16.55 13.41
C ALA A 20 10.31 17.03 14.81
N LEU A 21 10.95 16.51 15.87
CA LEU A 21 10.75 16.99 17.24
C LEU A 21 11.33 18.39 17.45
N GLN A 22 12.54 18.66 16.98
CA GLN A 22 13.21 19.96 17.11
C GLN A 22 12.42 21.10 16.46
N HIS A 23 11.80 20.83 15.31
CA HIS A 23 11.04 21.82 14.54
C HIS A 23 9.52 21.77 14.77
N GLY A 24 9.03 20.87 15.62
CA GLY A 24 7.60 20.69 15.85
C GLY A 24 6.82 20.22 14.61
N ASP A 25 7.47 19.54 13.66
CA ASP A 25 6.86 19.02 12.42
C ASP A 25 5.96 17.82 12.74
N ARG A 26 4.68 18.10 13.03
CA ARG A 26 3.67 17.09 13.36
C ARG A 26 3.46 16.06 12.22
N PRO A 27 3.31 16.44 10.94
CA PRO A 27 3.23 15.48 9.84
C PRO A 27 4.41 14.50 9.80
N LEU A 28 5.64 15.00 9.90
CA LEU A 28 6.83 14.14 9.85
C LEU A 28 6.95 13.24 11.08
N GLN A 29 6.60 13.74 12.28
CA GLN A 29 6.52 12.91 13.50
C GLN A 29 5.55 11.74 13.30
N ALA A 30 4.36 12.01 12.78
CA ALA A 30 3.33 10.99 12.55
C ALA A 30 3.79 9.92 11.56
N LEU A 31 4.44 10.32 10.46
CA LEU A 31 4.99 9.42 9.47
C LEU A 31 6.16 8.58 10.03
N CYS A 32 7.02 9.18 10.84
CA CYS A 32 8.10 8.45 11.51
C CYS A 32 7.53 7.37 12.44
N LEU A 33 6.53 7.71 13.26
CA LEU A 33 5.83 6.77 14.14
C LEU A 33 5.19 5.61 13.37
N LEU A 34 4.52 5.90 12.24
CA LEU A 34 3.95 4.89 11.36
C LEU A 34 5.03 3.92 10.86
N ASN A 35 6.17 4.44 10.38
CA ASN A 35 7.27 3.61 9.88
C ASN A 35 7.93 2.79 11.00
N PHE A 36 8.14 3.35 12.19
CA PHE A 36 8.64 2.57 13.33
C PHE A 36 7.68 1.43 13.68
N ALA A 37 6.37 1.69 13.67
CA ALA A 37 5.35 0.68 13.92
C ALA A 37 5.39 -0.44 12.87
N ASP A 38 5.52 -0.09 11.59
CA ASP A 38 5.66 -1.05 10.49
C ASP A 38 6.92 -1.92 10.63
N ILE A 39 8.04 -1.33 11.04
CA ILE A 39 9.29 -2.07 11.28
C ILE A 39 9.12 -3.07 12.44
N HIS A 40 8.52 -2.65 13.56
CA HIS A 40 8.23 -3.56 14.68
C HIS A 40 7.26 -4.67 14.26
N ARG A 41 6.22 -4.34 13.48
CA ARG A 41 5.28 -5.30 12.90
C ARG A 41 5.99 -6.31 11.99
N CYS A 42 6.88 -5.89 11.08
CA CYS A 42 7.63 -6.84 10.23
C CYS A 42 8.49 -7.80 11.08
N ARG A 43 8.89 -7.43 12.31
CA ARG A 43 9.61 -8.29 13.27
C ARG A 43 8.72 -9.14 14.16
N ASN A 44 7.40 -9.06 13.98
CA ASN A 44 6.42 -9.69 14.86
C ASN A 44 6.43 -9.12 16.31
N ASP A 45 7.02 -7.94 16.52
CA ASP A 45 7.01 -7.21 17.80
C ASP A 45 5.71 -6.40 17.94
N VAL A 46 4.55 -7.07 17.95
CA VAL A 46 3.23 -6.41 17.93
C VAL A 46 3.03 -5.49 19.14
N ASP A 47 3.54 -5.88 20.30
CA ASP A 47 3.46 -5.08 21.55
C ASP A 47 4.15 -3.73 21.45
N LYS A 48 5.18 -3.62 20.60
CA LYS A 48 5.87 -2.34 20.32
C LYS A 48 5.26 -1.60 19.13
N ALA A 49 4.61 -2.32 18.21
CA ALA A 49 4.00 -1.73 17.03
C ALA A 49 2.70 -0.98 17.36
N LEU A 50 1.80 -1.59 18.14
CA LEU A 50 0.47 -1.01 18.41
C LEU A 50 0.52 0.37 19.09
N PRO A 51 1.32 0.61 20.15
CA PRO A 51 1.41 1.95 20.77
C PRO A 51 1.97 3.01 19.81
N ARG A 52 2.79 2.60 18.85
CA ARG A 52 3.33 3.52 17.82
C ARG A 52 2.30 3.85 16.75
N TYR A 53 1.51 2.87 16.33
CA TYR A 53 0.36 3.12 15.48
C TYR A 53 -0.64 4.05 16.17
N GLU A 54 -0.94 3.84 17.45
CA GLU A 54 -1.82 4.72 18.23
C GLU A 54 -1.27 6.14 18.32
N SER A 55 0.02 6.29 18.63
CA SER A 55 0.68 7.60 18.65
C SER A 55 0.60 8.28 17.28
N SER A 56 0.85 7.53 16.19
CA SER A 56 0.70 8.05 14.83
C SER A 56 -0.75 8.45 14.52
N MET A 57 -1.73 7.63 14.91
CA MET A 57 -3.16 7.90 14.73
C MET A 57 -3.58 9.21 15.39
N CYS A 58 -3.13 9.44 16.62
CA CYS A 58 -3.44 10.66 17.37
C CYS A 58 -2.99 11.89 16.58
N ILE A 59 -1.72 11.93 16.15
CA ILE A 59 -1.19 13.05 15.36
C ILE A 59 -1.90 13.17 14.01
N MET A 60 -2.12 12.06 13.29
CA MET A 60 -2.81 12.07 12.00
C MET A 60 -4.26 12.55 12.12
N THR A 61 -4.90 12.36 13.28
CA THR A 61 -6.23 12.89 13.59
C THR A 61 -6.17 14.39 13.84
N GLU A 62 -5.24 14.85 14.68
CA GLU A 62 -5.04 16.27 14.98
C GLU A 62 -4.78 17.10 13.72
N ILE A 63 -3.95 16.60 12.80
CA ILE A 63 -3.61 17.32 11.55
C ILE A 63 -4.62 17.07 10.42
N GLY A 64 -5.68 16.29 10.66
CA GLY A 64 -6.70 15.97 9.65
C GLY A 64 -6.24 15.07 8.50
N ASN A 65 -5.12 14.37 8.62
CA ASN A 65 -4.58 13.50 7.57
C ASN A 65 -5.30 12.14 7.53
N ARG A 66 -6.45 12.11 6.85
CA ARG A 66 -7.28 10.90 6.70
C ARG A 66 -6.59 9.76 5.93
N LEU A 67 -5.72 10.08 4.97
CA LEU A 67 -4.95 9.05 4.24
C LEU A 67 -3.95 8.37 5.18
N GLY A 68 -3.27 9.14 6.03
CA GLY A 68 -2.40 8.62 7.09
C GLY A 68 -3.16 7.74 8.09
N GLN A 69 -4.35 8.17 8.52
CA GLN A 69 -5.23 7.36 9.38
C GLN A 69 -5.59 6.01 8.72
N THR A 70 -5.90 6.01 7.42
CA THR A 70 -6.17 4.78 6.65
C THR A 70 -4.96 3.83 6.67
N GLN A 71 -3.75 4.36 6.48
CA GLN A 71 -2.52 3.58 6.53
C GLN A 71 -2.25 3.00 7.92
N VAL A 72 -2.51 3.77 8.98
CA VAL A 72 -2.40 3.28 10.36
C VAL A 72 -3.36 2.11 10.60
N TYR A 73 -4.65 2.24 10.22
CA TYR A 73 -5.61 1.16 10.39
C TYR A 73 -5.24 -0.11 9.61
N LEU A 74 -4.73 0.03 8.38
CA LEU A 74 -4.18 -1.09 7.61
C LEU A 74 -2.98 -1.75 8.33
N GLY A 75 -2.13 -0.97 8.99
CA GLY A 75 -1.02 -1.47 9.80
C GLY A 75 -1.48 -2.22 11.04
N VAL A 76 -2.45 -1.67 11.76
CA VAL A 76 -3.08 -2.28 12.95
C VAL A 76 -3.78 -3.59 12.59
N GLY A 77 -4.55 -3.64 11.50
CA GLY A 77 -5.19 -4.87 11.03
C GLY A 77 -4.18 -5.98 10.75
N LYS A 78 -3.02 -5.63 10.16
CA LYS A 78 -1.93 -6.60 9.95
C LYS A 78 -1.27 -7.06 11.25
N CYS A 79 -1.19 -6.21 12.29
CA CYS A 79 -0.73 -6.64 13.62
C CYS A 79 -1.67 -7.67 14.24
N TRP A 80 -2.99 -7.46 14.16
CA TRP A 80 -3.96 -8.41 14.68
C TRP A 80 -3.97 -9.73 13.90
N LEU A 81 -3.76 -9.68 12.58
CA LEU A 81 -3.52 -10.87 11.76
C LEU A 81 -2.32 -11.69 12.23
N GLN A 82 -1.21 -11.05 12.59
CA GLN A 82 -0.03 -11.74 13.14
C GLN A 82 -0.31 -12.42 14.47
N GLN A 83 -1.20 -11.84 15.29
CA GLN A 83 -1.66 -12.42 16.54
C GLN A 83 -2.83 -13.41 16.37
N LYS A 84 -3.29 -13.65 15.14
CA LYS A 84 -4.47 -14.48 14.81
C LYS A 84 -5.80 -13.97 15.41
N GLU A 85 -5.85 -12.70 15.79
CA GLU A 85 -7.05 -12.03 16.30
C GLU A 85 -7.89 -11.52 15.13
N LEU A 86 -8.57 -12.43 14.43
CA LEU A 86 -9.23 -12.14 13.15
C LEU A 86 -10.33 -11.08 13.26
N ASP A 87 -11.10 -11.07 14.34
CA ASP A 87 -12.19 -10.10 14.53
C ASP A 87 -11.63 -8.68 14.74
N LYS A 88 -10.60 -8.52 15.58
CA LYS A 88 -9.91 -7.23 15.76
C LYS A 88 -9.25 -6.74 14.46
N ALA A 89 -8.77 -7.68 13.64
CA ALA A 89 -8.24 -7.34 12.33
C ALA A 89 -9.34 -6.79 11.41
N LEU A 90 -10.50 -7.44 11.35
CA LEU A 90 -11.66 -6.97 10.57
C LEU A 90 -12.16 -5.60 11.05
N ASP A 91 -12.24 -5.36 12.35
CA ASP A 91 -12.64 -4.05 12.90
C ASP A 91 -11.70 -2.91 12.44
N ALA A 92 -10.39 -3.18 12.40
CA ALA A 92 -9.41 -2.23 11.92
C ALA A 92 -9.52 -2.03 10.40
N LEU A 93 -9.74 -3.11 9.63
CA LEU A 93 -9.90 -3.05 8.19
C LEU A 93 -11.19 -2.35 7.77
N GLN A 94 -12.28 -2.50 8.51
CA GLN A 94 -13.53 -1.79 8.29
C GLN A 94 -13.33 -0.27 8.44
N ARG A 95 -12.64 0.17 9.50
CA ARG A 95 -12.30 1.59 9.68
C ARG A 95 -11.38 2.12 8.58
N ALA A 96 -10.44 1.31 8.09
CA ALA A 96 -9.65 1.66 6.91
C ALA A 96 -10.52 1.75 5.64
N GLN A 97 -11.52 0.88 5.49
CA GLN A 97 -12.42 0.86 4.35
C GLN A 97 -13.24 2.15 4.28
N GLU A 98 -13.90 2.52 5.37
CA GLU A 98 -14.74 3.72 5.49
C GLU A 98 -13.96 4.98 5.11
N LEU A 99 -12.73 5.11 5.62
CA LEU A 99 -11.85 6.23 5.25
C LEU A 99 -11.42 6.18 3.79
N SER A 100 -11.09 4.99 3.27
CA SER A 100 -10.66 4.84 1.88
C SER A 100 -11.76 5.16 0.88
N GLU A 101 -13.00 4.80 1.20
CA GLU A 101 -14.19 5.11 0.39
C GLU A 101 -14.49 6.61 0.44
N ALA A 102 -14.46 7.21 1.63
CA ALA A 102 -14.65 8.65 1.79
C ALA A 102 -13.59 9.49 1.03
N LEU A 103 -12.37 8.97 0.88
CA LEU A 103 -11.29 9.61 0.13
C LEU A 103 -11.26 9.23 -1.35
N GLY A 104 -12.02 8.22 -1.78
CA GLY A 104 -11.92 7.64 -3.14
C GLY A 104 -10.57 6.96 -3.43
N THR A 105 -9.83 6.52 -2.40
CA THR A 105 -8.47 5.99 -2.56
C THR A 105 -8.49 4.52 -2.96
N LYS A 106 -8.58 4.24 -4.26
CA LYS A 106 -8.67 2.86 -4.78
C LYS A 106 -7.51 1.95 -4.35
N LEU A 107 -6.28 2.49 -4.22
CA LEU A 107 -5.13 1.73 -3.72
C LEU A 107 -5.27 1.26 -2.27
N CYS A 108 -5.92 2.05 -1.40
CA CYS A 108 -6.18 1.61 -0.03
C CYS A 108 -7.32 0.61 0.00
N SER A 109 -8.40 0.84 -0.76
CA SER A 109 -9.52 -0.10 -0.87
C SER A 109 -9.05 -1.47 -1.36
N LEU A 110 -8.19 -1.52 -2.38
CA LEU A 110 -7.56 -2.74 -2.88
C LEU A 110 -6.81 -3.50 -1.76
N LYS A 111 -6.04 -2.80 -0.92
CA LYS A 111 -5.32 -3.40 0.21
C LYS A 111 -6.27 -3.92 1.28
N VAL A 112 -7.34 -3.19 1.58
CA VAL A 112 -8.37 -3.60 2.54
C VAL A 112 -9.03 -4.90 2.07
N HIS A 113 -9.49 -4.96 0.82
CA HIS A 113 -10.15 -6.14 0.28
C HIS A 113 -9.23 -7.36 0.24
N CYS A 114 -7.96 -7.17 -0.16
CA CYS A 114 -6.95 -8.25 -0.14
C CYS A 114 -6.70 -8.82 1.26
N LEU A 115 -6.61 -7.96 2.28
CA LEU A 115 -6.42 -8.43 3.67
C LEU A 115 -7.67 -9.11 4.22
N SER A 116 -8.85 -8.55 3.92
CA SER A 116 -10.14 -9.08 4.38
C SER A 116 -10.44 -10.44 3.72
N GLU A 117 -10.13 -10.60 2.44
CA GLU A 117 -10.20 -11.89 1.73
C GLU A 117 -9.39 -12.97 2.46
N GLY A 118 -8.14 -12.68 2.84
CA GLY A 118 -7.31 -13.62 3.58
C GLY A 118 -7.93 -14.03 4.94
N ILE A 119 -8.60 -13.09 5.61
CA ILE A 119 -9.31 -13.36 6.86
C ILE A 119 -10.53 -14.25 6.64
N TYR A 120 -11.42 -13.88 5.71
CA TYR A 120 -12.64 -14.65 5.45
C TYR A 120 -12.35 -16.05 4.89
N ARG A 121 -11.28 -16.20 4.12
CA ARG A 121 -10.77 -17.52 3.73
C ARG A 121 -10.40 -18.37 4.95
N SER A 122 -9.80 -17.77 5.97
CA SER A 122 -9.41 -18.46 7.21
C SER A 122 -10.60 -18.76 8.13
N LYS A 123 -11.68 -17.96 8.06
CA LYS A 123 -12.93 -18.15 8.82
C LYS A 123 -13.94 -19.08 8.11
N GLU A 124 -13.63 -19.56 6.92
CA GLU A 124 -14.52 -20.36 6.06
C GLU A 124 -15.85 -19.66 5.69
N SER A 125 -15.90 -18.33 5.79
CA SER A 125 -17.08 -17.52 5.48
C SER A 125 -17.13 -17.23 3.98
N GLN A 126 -17.79 -18.12 3.22
CA GLN A 126 -17.74 -18.08 1.76
C GLN A 126 -18.44 -16.87 1.13
N GLU A 127 -19.49 -16.36 1.75
CA GLU A 127 -20.28 -15.26 1.20
C GLU A 127 -19.47 -13.97 1.23
N GLU A 128 -18.92 -13.62 2.39
CA GLU A 128 -18.07 -12.45 2.60
C GLU A 128 -16.77 -12.57 1.80
N LEU A 129 -16.18 -13.77 1.73
CA LEU A 129 -15.01 -14.02 0.88
C LEU A 129 -15.29 -13.64 -0.58
N ARG A 130 -16.42 -14.09 -1.14
CA ARG A 130 -16.80 -13.76 -2.53
C ARG A 130 -16.99 -12.27 -2.70
N GLU A 131 -17.63 -11.61 -1.75
CA GLU A 131 -17.82 -10.15 -1.77
C GLU A 131 -16.48 -9.41 -1.82
N GLN A 132 -15.53 -9.78 -0.95
CA GLN A 132 -14.19 -9.15 -0.93
C GLN A 132 -13.42 -9.37 -2.23
N VAL A 133 -13.50 -10.57 -2.82
CA VAL A 133 -12.85 -10.86 -4.12
C VAL A 133 -13.45 -10.00 -5.24
N VAL A 134 -14.78 -9.86 -5.30
CA VAL A 134 -15.43 -9.02 -6.32
C VAL A 134 -14.98 -7.57 -6.19
N LYS A 135 -14.99 -7.01 -4.97
CA LYS A 135 -14.54 -5.63 -4.73
C LYS A 135 -13.04 -5.44 -5.03
N PHE A 136 -12.21 -6.44 -4.73
CA PHE A 136 -10.79 -6.43 -5.09
C PHE A 136 -10.60 -6.35 -6.61
N LEU A 137 -11.29 -7.20 -7.38
CA LEU A 137 -11.20 -7.21 -8.84
C LEU A 137 -11.68 -5.90 -9.47
N GLN A 138 -12.77 -5.32 -8.95
CA GLN A 138 -13.24 -3.99 -9.35
C GLN A 138 -12.15 -2.92 -9.13
N CYS A 139 -11.48 -2.93 -7.97
CA CYS A 139 -10.39 -1.99 -7.71
C CYS A 139 -9.20 -2.18 -8.67
N VAL A 140 -8.85 -3.43 -9.01
CA VAL A 140 -7.78 -3.75 -9.97
C VAL A 140 -8.10 -3.21 -11.36
N GLU A 141 -9.35 -3.38 -11.81
CA GLU A 141 -9.84 -2.87 -13.09
C GLU A 141 -9.79 -1.34 -13.14
N GLU A 142 -10.33 -0.67 -12.13
CA GLU A 142 -10.33 0.79 -12.03
C GLU A 142 -8.92 1.41 -11.97
N LEU A 143 -7.95 0.69 -11.39
CA LEU A 143 -6.55 1.13 -11.29
C LEU A 143 -5.72 0.84 -12.55
N GLU A 144 -6.32 0.19 -13.56
CA GLU A 144 -5.64 -0.28 -14.76
C GLU A 144 -4.34 -1.06 -14.46
N LEU A 145 -4.35 -1.89 -13.40
CA LEU A 145 -3.17 -2.67 -13.00
C LEU A 145 -2.96 -3.90 -13.91
N TYR A 146 -2.89 -3.68 -15.22
CA TYR A 146 -2.63 -4.69 -16.22
C TYR A 146 -1.56 -4.22 -17.20
N CYS A 147 -0.76 -5.16 -17.68
CA CYS A 147 0.17 -4.89 -18.75
C CYS A 147 -0.62 -4.61 -20.02
N GLY A 148 -0.52 -3.39 -20.57
CA GLY A 148 -1.26 -2.98 -21.77
C GLY A 148 -0.89 -3.72 -23.07
N MET A 149 -0.13 -4.83 -22.99
CA MET A 149 0.21 -5.69 -24.13
C MET A 149 -0.24 -7.14 -23.94
N CYS A 150 0.13 -7.79 -22.83
CA CYS A 150 -0.29 -9.17 -22.58
C CYS A 150 -1.63 -9.27 -21.83
N GLY A 151 -2.14 -8.16 -21.28
CA GLY A 151 -3.38 -8.15 -20.49
C GLY A 151 -3.28 -8.79 -19.11
N GLU A 152 -2.12 -9.37 -18.76
CA GLU A 152 -1.89 -9.92 -17.42
C GLU A 152 -1.84 -8.81 -16.37
N SER A 153 -2.35 -9.11 -15.18
CA SER A 153 -2.30 -8.23 -14.02
C SER A 153 -0.86 -7.94 -13.59
N ILE A 154 -0.60 -6.68 -13.26
CA ILE A 154 0.69 -6.23 -12.77
C ILE A 154 0.76 -6.47 -11.26
N GLY A 155 1.84 -7.11 -10.81
CA GLY A 155 2.14 -7.29 -9.38
C GLY A 155 1.79 -8.66 -8.80
N GLU A 156 1.11 -9.55 -9.54
CA GLU A 156 0.92 -10.95 -9.13
C GLU A 156 2.24 -11.74 -9.16
N ARG A 157 3.04 -11.51 -10.19
CA ARG A 157 4.39 -12.09 -10.36
C ARG A 157 5.41 -10.97 -10.27
N ASN A 158 6.60 -11.29 -9.74
CA ASN A 158 7.71 -10.34 -9.67
C ASN A 158 8.39 -10.19 -11.05
N GLN A 159 7.65 -9.61 -11.99
CA GLN A 159 8.12 -9.28 -13.33
C GLN A 159 8.72 -7.87 -13.32
N GLN A 160 9.78 -7.64 -14.10
CA GLN A 160 10.30 -6.30 -14.29
C GLN A 160 9.27 -5.47 -15.06
N LEU A 161 9.01 -4.25 -14.59
CA LEU A 161 8.05 -3.34 -15.17
C LEU A 161 8.76 -2.14 -15.79
N GLN A 162 8.24 -1.66 -16.92
CA GLN A 162 8.67 -0.43 -17.57
C GLN A 162 7.48 0.53 -17.62
N ALA A 163 7.60 1.66 -16.93
CA ALA A 163 6.72 2.80 -17.15
C ALA A 163 7.27 3.64 -18.32
N LEU A 164 6.40 4.01 -19.26
CA LEU A 164 6.73 4.91 -20.36
C LEU A 164 6.36 6.35 -20.02
N PRO A 165 6.91 7.37 -20.73
CA PRO A 165 6.62 8.79 -20.46
C PRO A 165 5.13 9.17 -20.57
N CYS A 166 4.32 8.34 -21.21
CA CYS A 166 2.87 8.49 -21.30
C CYS A 166 2.10 7.86 -20.12
N SER A 167 2.79 7.49 -19.04
CA SER A 167 2.24 6.84 -17.84
C SER A 167 1.68 5.44 -18.04
N HIS A 168 1.89 4.80 -19.20
CA HIS A 168 1.53 3.40 -19.38
C HIS A 168 2.63 2.48 -18.85
N ILE A 169 2.22 1.40 -18.19
CA ILE A 169 3.12 0.42 -17.57
C ILE A 169 2.99 -0.91 -18.33
N PHE A 170 4.13 -1.54 -18.61
CA PHE A 170 4.23 -2.83 -19.28
C PHE A 170 5.23 -3.73 -18.55
N HIS A 171 5.10 -5.04 -18.72
CA HIS A 171 6.23 -5.94 -18.43
C HIS A 171 7.40 -5.60 -19.36
N LEU A 172 8.61 -5.50 -18.80
CA LEU A 172 9.82 -5.17 -19.55
C LEU A 172 10.03 -6.16 -20.70
N GLN A 173 9.84 -7.45 -20.43
CA GLN A 173 9.95 -8.51 -21.43
C GLN A 173 8.93 -8.34 -22.56
N CYS A 174 7.68 -7.98 -22.24
CA CYS A 174 6.68 -7.69 -23.27
C CYS A 174 7.16 -6.57 -24.18
N LEU A 175 7.65 -5.46 -23.61
CA LEU A 175 8.12 -4.31 -24.38
C LEU A 175 9.32 -4.64 -25.27
N GLN A 176 10.28 -5.43 -24.76
CA GLN A 176 11.46 -5.87 -25.50
C GLN A 176 11.09 -6.78 -26.68
N ASN A 177 10.13 -7.70 -26.49
CA ASN A 177 9.69 -8.62 -27.53
C ASN A 177 8.94 -7.92 -28.68
N ASN A 178 8.33 -6.75 -28.44
CA ASN A 178 7.52 -6.06 -29.44
C ASN A 178 8.33 -5.15 -30.39
N GLY A 179 9.58 -4.81 -30.05
CA GLY A 179 10.45 -3.98 -30.91
C GLY A 179 9.93 -2.55 -31.20
N SER A 180 8.89 -2.08 -30.51
CA SER A 180 8.24 -0.80 -30.77
C SER A 180 9.04 0.40 -30.24
N LYS A 181 9.34 1.39 -31.08
CA LYS A 181 10.05 2.65 -30.71
C LYS A 181 9.21 3.64 -29.87
N GLY A 182 8.00 3.26 -29.45
CA GLY A 182 7.07 4.10 -28.71
C GLY A 182 6.06 3.25 -27.95
N CYS A 183 5.13 3.90 -27.23
CA CYS A 183 4.13 3.20 -26.43
C CYS A 183 3.17 2.37 -27.30
N PRO A 184 3.03 1.06 -27.07
CA PRO A 184 2.08 0.21 -27.80
C PRO A 184 0.61 0.64 -27.64
N LYS A 185 0.22 1.15 -26.46
CA LYS A 185 -1.16 1.53 -26.13
C LYS A 185 -1.58 2.89 -26.72
N CYS A 186 -0.71 3.91 -26.73
CA CYS A 186 -1.05 5.25 -27.22
C CYS A 186 -0.17 5.80 -28.35
N ARG A 187 0.79 5.01 -28.84
CA ARG A 187 1.72 5.33 -29.94
C ARG A 187 2.58 6.58 -29.75
N ARG A 188 2.62 7.18 -28.54
CA ARG A 188 3.57 8.26 -28.21
C ARG A 188 5.01 7.74 -28.27
N SER A 189 5.87 8.44 -29.00
CA SER A 189 7.30 8.12 -29.08
C SER A 189 7.98 8.33 -27.72
N SER A 190 8.99 7.50 -27.44
CA SER A 190 9.79 7.58 -26.21
C SER A 190 10.75 8.77 -26.17
N MET A 191 10.78 9.59 -27.23
CA MET A 191 11.66 10.75 -27.37
C MET A 191 10.86 12.04 -27.25
N LYS A 192 11.15 12.86 -26.23
CA LYS A 192 10.87 14.28 -26.31
C LYS A 192 11.78 14.86 -27.41
N PRO A 193 11.25 15.54 -28.45
CA PRO A 193 12.10 16.34 -29.32
C PRO A 193 12.59 17.55 -28.52
N GLY A 194 13.91 17.68 -28.36
CA GLY A 194 14.59 18.93 -27.97
C GLY A 194 14.75 19.19 -26.48
N PHE A 195 15.94 18.88 -25.95
CA PHE A 195 16.72 19.82 -25.14
C PHE A 195 18.18 19.66 -25.61
N VAL A 196 18.60 20.57 -26.49
CA VAL A 196 20.00 20.99 -26.67
C VAL A 196 20.24 22.09 -25.65
#